data_AF-A0A961R659-F1
#
_entry.id   AF-A0A961R659-F1
#
_cell.length_a   1.000
_cell.length_b   1.000
_cell.length_c   1.000
_cell.angle_alpha   90.00
_cell.angle_beta   90.00
_cell.angle_gamma   90.00
#
_symmetry.space_group_name_H-M   'P 1'
#
loop_
_entity.id
_entity.type
_entity.pdbx_description
1 polymer ?
#
loop_
_entity_poly.entity_id
_entity_poly.type
_entity_poly.pdbx_seq_one_letter_code
_entity_poly.pdbx_strand_id
1 'polypeptide(L)'
;PFGAMIGRAAGALAGYSIDQKLFGSEQVIRGGRLEETRFLAANEGDPVPRAYGRVRLGGQIIWATRFREIRKKKKQGGKGGPKTTTETYSYYANFAIGICEGEIAHIGRIWADGTEIDRTKYEIRLYHGTPDQLPDPLIEAKQGYGKAPAFRGTAYAVFEDFPIADYGNRIPQISFEVIRSVAAVDRKIRSVNLIPGATEFGYAPRLVASNHRGKHTSENRHNLVAGSDWQASLDELQALCPNLESINLVVAWYGNDLRVGNCSIEPRVTHHDSARASWSVSGAGRHSANMVSQLDGRAAFGGTPDDASLVAAIQDLKARGLKVTFYPFILMDVPAGNGLPDPHGAAQQPVFPWRGRITCHPAPGESGSPDGTSVAAAQIAGFLGSAQPGHFSAAGGSVVYSGPAGWGFRRMILHYAHLCELAGGVDGFLIGSELRGLTRLRNETGAFLFVGALKALAGEVRAICGVGTAISYAADWSEYSGYHPPGPDNDVLFNLDPLWADANVDFIAIDNYMPLSDWRETGDPGLPGHYSLHDREYLQANIQGGEGHDWYYASDADRLAQAPEHRSPTGGANPGYGQPRI
;
A
#
# COMPACT_ATOMS: atom_id res chain seq x y z
N PRO A 1 45.75 -40.01 20.31
CA PRO A 1 44.55 -40.79 19.89
C PRO A 1 43.68 -41.37 21.03
N PHE A 2 43.74 -40.86 22.28
CA PHE A 2 42.87 -41.32 23.39
C PHE A 2 41.97 -40.24 24.02
N GLY A 3 42.16 -38.95 23.71
CA GLY A 3 41.31 -37.86 24.22
C GLY A 3 40.02 -37.59 23.42
N ALA A 4 39.95 -38.00 22.14
CA ALA A 4 38.78 -37.77 21.28
C ALA A 4 37.67 -38.82 21.43
N MET A 5 37.99 -40.00 22.00
CA MET A 5 36.99 -41.06 22.23
C MET A 5 36.19 -40.86 23.52
N ILE A 6 36.80 -40.31 24.57
CA ILE A 6 36.10 -40.09 25.86
C ILE A 6 35.18 -38.86 25.80
N GLY A 7 35.56 -37.81 25.08
CA GLY A 7 34.71 -36.62 24.88
C GLY A 7 33.44 -36.88 24.06
N ARG A 8 33.46 -37.84 23.13
CA ARG A 8 32.27 -38.25 22.36
C ARG A 8 31.31 -39.15 23.15
N ALA A 9 31.82 -39.97 24.07
CA ALA A 9 30.99 -40.84 24.90
C ALA A 9 30.22 -40.06 25.99
N ALA A 10 30.84 -39.05 26.61
CA ALA A 10 30.20 -38.22 27.63
C ALA A 10 29.16 -37.24 27.04
N GLY A 11 29.44 -36.66 25.86
CA GLY A 11 28.49 -35.79 25.16
C GLY A 11 27.25 -36.52 24.63
N ALA A 12 27.39 -37.79 24.24
CA ALA A 12 26.27 -38.61 23.77
C ALA A 12 25.31 -39.02 24.90
N LEU A 13 25.82 -39.26 26.11
CA LEU A 13 24.99 -39.64 27.27
C LEU A 13 24.24 -38.44 27.87
N ALA A 14 24.85 -37.24 27.88
CA ALA A 14 24.17 -36.02 28.29
C ALA A 14 23.06 -35.62 27.29
N GLY A 15 23.33 -35.70 25.98
CA GLY A 15 22.33 -35.45 24.93
C GLY A 15 21.15 -36.42 24.98
N TYR A 16 21.42 -37.71 25.19
CA TYR A 16 20.36 -38.74 25.24
C TYR A 16 19.38 -38.54 26.42
N SER A 17 19.86 -38.10 27.58
CA SER A 17 18.99 -37.84 28.75
C SER A 17 18.16 -36.55 28.65
N ILE A 18 18.63 -35.57 27.86
CA ILE A 18 17.92 -34.32 27.57
C ILE A 18 16.86 -34.56 26.47
N ASP A 19 17.22 -35.29 25.40
CA ASP A 19 16.28 -35.68 24.35
C ASP A 19 15.17 -36.61 24.87
N GLN A 20 15.47 -37.52 25.80
CA GLN A 20 14.46 -38.38 26.42
C GLN A 20 13.54 -37.62 27.39
N LYS A 21 13.93 -36.43 27.86
CA LYS A 21 13.09 -35.52 28.66
C LYS A 21 12.29 -34.52 27.81
N LEU A 22 12.79 -34.14 26.63
CA LEU A 22 12.13 -33.23 25.69
C LEU A 22 11.16 -33.95 24.74
N PHE A 23 11.44 -35.20 24.37
CA PHE A 23 10.70 -35.97 23.35
C PHE A 23 10.27 -37.36 23.83
N GLY A 24 10.29 -37.60 25.14
CA GLY A 24 10.01 -38.89 25.78
C GLY A 24 8.54 -39.29 25.80
N SER A 25 7.99 -39.65 24.64
CA SER A 25 6.96 -40.70 24.40
C SER A 25 6.29 -40.54 23.03
N GLU A 26 6.91 -39.86 22.05
CA GLU A 26 6.30 -39.69 20.74
C GLU A 26 7.04 -40.53 19.68
N GLN A 27 6.28 -41.32 18.93
CA GLN A 27 6.75 -41.91 17.69
C GLN A 27 7.23 -40.77 16.79
N VAL A 28 8.55 -40.68 16.58
CA VAL A 28 9.11 -39.80 15.55
C VAL A 28 8.74 -40.39 14.18
N ILE A 29 7.56 -40.01 13.69
CA ILE A 29 7.21 -40.15 12.27
C ILE A 29 8.11 -39.17 11.54
N ARG A 30 9.11 -39.70 10.82
CA ARG A 30 9.93 -38.88 9.93
C ARG A 30 9.04 -38.35 8.80
N GLY A 31 8.58 -37.11 8.94
CA GLY A 31 7.92 -36.37 7.87
C GLY A 31 8.84 -36.16 6.67
N GLY A 32 8.25 -35.78 5.53
CA GLY A 32 8.97 -35.61 4.26
C GLY A 32 10.23 -34.75 4.42
N ARG A 33 11.37 -35.27 3.94
CA ARG A 33 12.62 -34.50 3.82
C ARG A 33 12.38 -33.29 2.93
N LEU A 34 13.16 -32.23 3.13
CA LEU A 34 13.28 -31.12 2.18
C LEU A 34 13.82 -31.70 0.86
N GLU A 35 12.91 -32.02 -0.06
CA GLU A 35 13.28 -32.42 -1.42
C GLU A 35 13.64 -31.16 -2.19
N GLU A 36 14.81 -31.18 -2.84
CA GLU A 36 15.11 -30.22 -3.90
C GLU A 36 13.96 -30.23 -4.91
N THR A 37 13.60 -29.04 -5.40
CA THR A 37 12.54 -28.74 -6.38
C THR A 37 12.05 -29.96 -7.15
N ARG A 38 10.83 -30.44 -6.85
CA ARG A 38 10.24 -31.59 -7.54
C ARG A 38 10.16 -31.32 -9.05
N PHE A 39 10.81 -32.19 -9.82
CA PHE A 39 10.73 -32.20 -11.27
C PHE A 39 9.30 -32.56 -11.72
N LEU A 40 8.79 -31.94 -12.79
CA LEU A 40 7.58 -32.39 -13.48
C LEU A 40 7.77 -33.83 -13.93
N ALA A 41 7.02 -34.72 -13.30
CA ALA A 41 6.80 -36.07 -13.77
C ALA A 41 5.40 -36.16 -14.43
N ALA A 42 5.28 -37.06 -15.40
CA ALA A 42 4.01 -37.45 -16.01
C ALA A 42 3.69 -38.91 -15.63
N ASN A 43 3.84 -39.22 -14.33
CA ASN A 43 3.65 -40.57 -13.80
C ASN A 43 2.29 -40.68 -13.13
N GLU A 44 1.62 -41.81 -13.31
CA GLU A 44 0.48 -42.18 -12.49
C GLU A 44 0.99 -42.74 -11.15
N GLY A 45 0.58 -42.15 -10.02
CA GLY A 45 0.90 -42.62 -8.67
C GLY A 45 1.66 -41.63 -7.77
N ASP A 46 2.09 -40.49 -8.30
CA ASP A 46 2.68 -39.43 -7.49
C ASP A 46 1.62 -38.73 -6.62
N PRO A 47 1.98 -38.27 -5.41
CA PRO A 47 1.03 -37.63 -4.49
C PRO A 47 0.68 -36.21 -4.92
N VAL A 48 -0.59 -35.83 -4.75
CA VAL A 48 -1.04 -34.43 -4.93
C VAL A 48 -0.50 -33.55 -3.79
N PRO A 49 0.26 -32.48 -4.08
CA PRO A 49 0.80 -31.60 -3.05
C PRO A 49 -0.28 -30.81 -2.30
N ARG A 50 0.01 -30.44 -1.05
CA ARG A 50 -0.78 -29.47 -0.28
C ARG A 50 0.07 -28.22 -0.04
N ALA A 51 -0.46 -27.06 -0.42
CA ALA A 51 0.16 -25.76 -0.21
C ALA A 51 -0.41 -25.06 1.02
N TYR A 52 0.43 -24.35 1.79
CA TYR A 52 0.05 -23.48 2.90
C TYR A 52 0.91 -22.21 2.83
N GLY A 53 0.30 -21.04 2.73
CA GLY A 53 1.00 -19.76 2.57
C GLY A 53 1.41 -19.50 1.12
N ARG A 54 2.49 -18.74 0.93
CA ARG A 54 3.09 -18.45 -0.38
C ARG A 54 4.27 -19.39 -0.61
N VAL A 55 4.11 -20.35 -1.52
CA VAL A 55 5.09 -21.43 -1.78
C VAL A 55 5.32 -21.64 -3.27
N ARG A 56 6.52 -22.06 -3.65
CA ARG A 56 6.83 -22.46 -5.03
C ARG A 56 6.66 -23.97 -5.20
N LEU A 57 5.81 -24.39 -6.13
CA LEU A 57 5.55 -25.81 -6.41
C LEU A 57 5.79 -26.13 -7.89
N GLY A 58 6.46 -27.26 -8.13
CA GLY A 58 6.40 -27.93 -9.43
C GLY A 58 5.05 -28.65 -9.56
N GLY A 59 4.49 -28.67 -10.76
CA GLY A 59 3.24 -29.38 -11.03
C GLY A 59 3.46 -30.71 -11.75
N GLN A 60 2.36 -31.35 -12.17
CA GLN A 60 2.36 -32.58 -12.96
C GLN A 60 1.46 -32.46 -14.18
N ILE A 61 1.88 -33.02 -15.32
CA ILE A 61 1.06 -33.00 -16.53
C ILE A 61 -0.16 -33.92 -16.30
N ILE A 62 -1.35 -33.34 -16.35
CA ILE A 62 -2.64 -34.06 -16.19
C ILE A 62 -3.39 -34.21 -17.52
N TRP A 63 -2.98 -33.46 -18.54
CA TRP A 63 -3.52 -33.53 -19.90
C TRP A 63 -2.53 -32.92 -20.89
N ALA A 64 -2.42 -33.48 -22.10
CA ALA A 64 -1.66 -32.90 -23.20
C ALA A 64 -2.15 -33.38 -24.56
N THR A 65 -1.99 -32.57 -25.60
CA THR A 65 -2.17 -33.01 -27.00
C THR A 65 -0.84 -33.36 -27.65
N ARG A 66 -0.89 -33.98 -28.83
CA ARG A 66 0.28 -34.03 -29.74
C ARG A 66 0.72 -32.60 -30.08
N PHE A 67 2.01 -32.41 -30.34
CA PHE A 67 2.54 -31.12 -30.75
C PHE A 67 1.98 -30.68 -32.10
N ARG A 68 1.70 -29.38 -32.21
CA ARG A 68 1.25 -28.74 -33.44
C ARG A 68 2.45 -28.17 -34.18
N GLU A 69 2.67 -28.65 -35.40
CA GLU A 69 3.74 -28.17 -36.28
C GLU A 69 3.20 -27.13 -37.27
N ILE A 70 3.84 -25.97 -37.36
CA ILE A 70 3.57 -24.95 -38.38
C ILE A 70 4.79 -24.85 -39.29
N ARG A 71 4.58 -25.10 -40.59
CA ARG A 71 5.62 -24.97 -41.63
C ARG A 71 5.46 -23.65 -42.39
N LYS A 72 6.46 -22.78 -42.33
CA LYS A 72 6.54 -21.54 -43.15
C LYS A 72 7.56 -21.73 -44.28
N LYS A 73 7.16 -21.42 -45.52
CA LYS A 73 8.05 -21.42 -46.68
C LYS A 73 8.36 -20.00 -47.11
N LYS A 74 9.62 -19.60 -47.13
CA LYS A 74 10.08 -18.32 -47.67
C LYS A 74 10.86 -18.58 -48.96
N LYS A 75 10.37 -18.06 -50.08
CA LYS A 75 11.08 -18.09 -51.37
C LYS A 75 11.89 -16.81 -51.50
N GLN A 76 13.19 -16.91 -51.67
CA GLN A 76 14.06 -15.76 -51.92
C GLN A 76 14.77 -15.95 -53.27
N GLY A 77 14.64 -14.96 -54.15
CA GLY A 77 15.27 -14.96 -55.47
C GLY A 77 15.28 -13.56 -56.07
N GLY A 78 16.47 -13.09 -56.46
CA GLY A 78 16.63 -11.88 -57.29
C GLY A 78 16.38 -12.19 -58.78
N LYS A 79 16.13 -11.16 -59.59
CA LYS A 79 15.95 -11.31 -61.06
C LYS A 79 17.22 -11.94 -61.67
N GLY A 80 17.12 -13.24 -62.02
CA GLY A 80 18.15 -13.98 -62.75
C GLY A 80 18.94 -15.04 -61.97
N GLY A 81 18.75 -15.17 -60.65
CA GLY A 81 19.45 -16.16 -59.81
C GLY A 81 18.60 -17.39 -59.43
N PRO A 82 19.22 -18.52 -59.00
CA PRO A 82 18.49 -19.69 -58.54
C PRO A 82 17.57 -19.36 -57.36
N LYS A 83 16.35 -19.90 -57.38
CA LYS A 83 15.35 -19.70 -56.33
C LYS A 83 15.69 -20.58 -55.12
N THR A 84 16.07 -19.98 -54.00
CA THR A 84 16.22 -20.69 -52.73
C THR A 84 14.89 -20.69 -51.98
N THR A 85 14.38 -21.87 -51.63
CA THR A 85 13.23 -22.01 -50.73
C THR A 85 13.74 -22.37 -49.34
N THR A 86 13.59 -21.47 -48.38
CA THR A 86 13.87 -21.74 -46.97
C THR A 86 12.58 -22.19 -46.30
N GLU A 87 12.59 -23.37 -45.70
CA GLU A 87 11.49 -23.87 -44.89
C GLU A 87 11.82 -23.74 -43.41
N THR A 88 10.88 -23.22 -42.61
CA THR A 88 11.03 -23.04 -41.17
C THR A 88 9.88 -23.75 -40.46
N TYR A 89 10.20 -24.51 -39.43
CA TYR A 89 9.23 -25.24 -38.61
C TYR A 89 9.09 -24.55 -37.26
N SER A 90 7.86 -24.47 -36.75
CA SER A 90 7.56 -23.98 -35.40
C SER A 90 6.65 -24.98 -34.71
N TYR A 91 6.97 -25.32 -33.47
CA TYR A 91 6.24 -26.31 -32.68
C TYR A 91 5.54 -25.64 -31.50
N TYR A 92 4.29 -26.06 -31.27
CA TYR A 92 3.43 -25.57 -30.20
C TYR A 92 2.83 -26.75 -29.44
N ALA A 93 2.67 -26.60 -28.12
CA ALA A 93 2.09 -27.61 -27.26
C ALA A 93 0.84 -27.08 -26.56
N ASN A 94 -0.16 -27.96 -26.42
CA ASN A 94 -1.29 -27.76 -25.52
C ASN A 94 -1.16 -28.75 -24.37
N PHE A 95 -1.17 -28.27 -23.14
CA PHE A 95 -1.03 -29.12 -21.96
C PHE A 95 -1.64 -28.47 -20.72
N ALA A 96 -2.02 -29.29 -19.76
CA ALA A 96 -2.51 -28.88 -18.46
C ALA A 96 -1.63 -29.46 -17.35
N ILE A 97 -1.38 -28.66 -16.33
CA ILE A 97 -0.54 -29.00 -15.19
C ILE A 97 -1.36 -28.91 -13.91
N GLY A 98 -1.52 -30.03 -13.20
CA GLY A 98 -2.05 -30.08 -11.84
C GLY A 98 -1.00 -29.61 -10.83
N ILE A 99 -1.38 -28.77 -9.88
CA ILE A 99 -0.46 -28.04 -9.00
C ILE A 99 -0.58 -28.53 -7.56
N CYS A 100 -1.76 -28.41 -6.96
CA CYS A 100 -2.00 -28.81 -5.58
C CYS A 100 -3.48 -29.08 -5.28
N GLU A 101 -3.73 -29.76 -4.17
CA GLU A 101 -5.06 -30.08 -3.64
C GLU A 101 -5.71 -28.84 -2.99
N GLY A 102 -7.00 -28.67 -3.31
CA GLY A 102 -7.92 -27.73 -2.69
C GLY A 102 -7.86 -26.33 -3.28
N GLU A 103 -8.78 -25.50 -2.79
CA GLU A 103 -8.90 -24.11 -3.20
C GLU A 103 -7.69 -23.29 -2.73
N ILE A 104 -7.08 -22.58 -3.68
CA ILE A 104 -6.01 -21.59 -3.46
C ILE A 104 -6.56 -20.19 -3.71
N ALA A 105 -5.91 -19.18 -3.11
CA ALA A 105 -6.32 -17.80 -3.33
C ALA A 105 -5.84 -17.31 -4.69
N HIS A 106 -4.56 -17.52 -5.01
CA HIS A 106 -3.94 -16.93 -6.21
C HIS A 106 -2.75 -17.76 -6.72
N ILE A 107 -2.48 -17.65 -8.02
CA ILE A 107 -1.24 -18.09 -8.65
C ILE A 107 -0.49 -16.85 -9.14
N GLY A 108 0.67 -16.58 -8.54
CA GLY A 108 1.51 -15.43 -8.86
C GLY A 108 2.44 -15.71 -10.04
N ARG A 109 3.75 -15.73 -9.77
CA ARG A 109 4.78 -15.98 -10.77
C ARG A 109 4.78 -17.41 -11.30
N ILE A 110 5.19 -17.58 -12.55
CA ILE A 110 5.32 -18.87 -13.23
C ILE A 110 6.72 -18.94 -13.84
N TRP A 111 7.40 -20.06 -13.66
CA TRP A 111 8.74 -20.29 -14.22
C TRP A 111 8.73 -21.49 -15.15
N ALA A 112 9.38 -21.39 -16.30
CA ALA A 112 9.68 -22.47 -17.23
C ALA A 112 11.19 -22.73 -17.25
N ASP A 113 11.59 -23.98 -16.98
CA ASP A 113 12.99 -24.39 -16.81
C ASP A 113 13.79 -23.45 -15.89
N GLY A 114 13.15 -23.00 -14.81
CA GLY A 114 13.75 -22.11 -13.81
C GLY A 114 13.69 -20.61 -14.13
N THR A 115 13.33 -20.21 -15.36
CA THR A 115 13.23 -18.80 -15.78
C THR A 115 11.80 -18.31 -15.70
N GLU A 116 11.58 -17.12 -15.12
CA GLU A 116 10.24 -16.54 -15.00
C GLU A 116 9.70 -16.18 -16.38
N ILE A 117 8.46 -16.58 -16.67
CA ILE A 117 7.81 -16.28 -17.94
C ILE A 117 6.88 -15.08 -17.80
N ASP A 118 6.85 -14.25 -18.85
CA ASP A 118 5.88 -13.17 -18.97
C ASP A 118 4.51 -13.74 -19.31
N ARG A 119 3.62 -13.82 -18.31
CA ARG A 119 2.27 -14.37 -18.44
C ARG A 119 1.45 -13.65 -19.52
N THR A 120 1.72 -12.38 -19.80
CA THR A 120 0.98 -11.63 -20.83
C THR A 120 1.37 -12.03 -22.26
N LYS A 121 2.38 -12.89 -22.45
CA LYS A 121 2.82 -13.37 -23.77
C LYS A 121 2.28 -14.76 -24.12
N TYR A 122 1.57 -15.41 -23.21
CA TYR A 122 1.11 -16.79 -23.37
C TYR A 122 -0.37 -16.90 -22.98
N GLU A 123 -1.10 -17.74 -23.70
CA GLU A 123 -2.47 -18.09 -23.33
C GLU A 123 -2.44 -19.12 -22.21
N ILE A 124 -2.56 -18.63 -20.97
CA ILE A 124 -2.54 -19.45 -19.75
C ILE A 124 -3.86 -19.25 -19.02
N ARG A 125 -4.63 -20.32 -18.84
CA ARG A 125 -5.83 -20.32 -18.01
C ARG A 125 -5.54 -20.97 -16.66
N LEU A 126 -5.88 -20.27 -15.59
CA LEU A 126 -5.60 -20.67 -14.22
C LEU A 126 -6.91 -21.10 -13.55
N TYR A 127 -6.86 -22.24 -12.87
CA TYR A 127 -7.96 -22.82 -12.12
C TYR A 127 -7.52 -22.99 -10.67
N HIS A 128 -8.30 -22.43 -9.75
CA HIS A 128 -7.90 -22.30 -8.34
C HIS A 128 -8.29 -23.50 -7.47
N GLY A 129 -8.89 -24.55 -8.05
CA GLY A 129 -9.28 -25.74 -7.31
C GLY A 129 -10.60 -25.58 -6.55
N THR A 130 -11.46 -24.66 -6.96
CA THR A 130 -12.78 -24.46 -6.35
C THR A 130 -13.67 -25.69 -6.60
N PRO A 131 -14.66 -25.98 -5.73
CA PRO A 131 -15.57 -27.10 -5.92
C PRO A 131 -16.54 -26.90 -7.10
N ASP A 132 -16.73 -25.67 -7.56
CA ASP A 132 -17.67 -25.29 -8.63
C ASP A 132 -17.00 -25.02 -9.99
N GLN A 133 -15.66 -25.08 -10.08
CA GLN A 133 -14.97 -24.86 -11.35
C GLN A 133 -15.47 -25.81 -12.45
N LEU A 134 -15.54 -25.27 -13.66
CA LEU A 134 -16.00 -25.98 -14.87
C LEU A 134 -14.81 -26.59 -15.63
N PRO A 135 -15.06 -27.59 -16.50
CA PRO A 135 -14.05 -28.09 -17.43
C PRO A 135 -13.43 -26.97 -18.27
N ASP A 136 -12.13 -27.09 -18.56
CA ASP A 136 -11.46 -26.16 -19.46
C ASP A 136 -12.00 -26.30 -20.90
N PRO A 137 -12.30 -25.18 -21.59
CA PRO A 137 -12.93 -25.21 -22.91
C PRO A 137 -12.05 -25.82 -24.00
N LEU A 138 -10.72 -25.69 -23.92
CA LEU A 138 -9.80 -26.35 -24.86
C LEU A 138 -9.78 -27.85 -24.61
N ILE A 139 -9.71 -28.27 -23.35
CA ILE A 139 -9.76 -29.69 -23.00
C ILE A 139 -11.08 -30.29 -23.46
N GLU A 140 -12.21 -29.64 -23.19
CA GLU A 140 -13.54 -30.09 -23.63
C GLU A 140 -13.66 -30.14 -25.15
N ALA A 141 -13.17 -29.12 -25.87
CA ALA A 141 -13.17 -29.13 -27.33
C ALA A 141 -12.35 -30.30 -27.92
N LYS A 142 -11.30 -30.76 -27.22
CA LYS A 142 -10.46 -31.88 -27.67
C LYS A 142 -10.98 -33.25 -27.23
N GLN A 143 -11.60 -33.35 -26.06
CA GLN A 143 -12.13 -34.62 -25.53
C GLN A 143 -13.58 -34.90 -25.96
N GLY A 144 -14.32 -33.86 -26.34
CA GLY A 144 -15.75 -33.89 -26.62
C GLY A 144 -16.60 -33.39 -25.44
N TYR A 145 -17.75 -32.80 -25.77
CA TYR A 145 -18.67 -32.22 -24.80
C TYR A 145 -19.06 -33.23 -23.70
N GLY A 146 -18.95 -32.81 -22.44
CA GLY A 146 -19.26 -33.65 -21.28
C GLY A 146 -18.26 -34.78 -21.00
N LYS A 147 -17.15 -34.86 -21.74
CA LYS A 147 -16.09 -35.88 -21.54
C LYS A 147 -14.82 -35.33 -20.90
N ALA A 148 -14.69 -34.01 -20.77
CA ALA A 148 -13.55 -33.40 -20.08
C ALA A 148 -13.78 -33.35 -18.56
N PRO A 149 -12.80 -33.79 -17.75
CA PRO A 149 -12.86 -33.60 -16.31
C PRO A 149 -12.75 -32.12 -15.94
N ALA A 150 -13.48 -31.71 -14.91
CA ALA A 150 -13.39 -30.36 -14.34
C ALA A 150 -12.25 -30.20 -13.31
N PHE A 151 -11.60 -31.31 -12.93
CA PHE A 151 -10.55 -31.36 -11.90
C PHE A 151 -10.91 -30.61 -10.60
N ARG A 152 -12.19 -30.61 -10.19
CA ARG A 152 -12.68 -29.91 -8.99
C ARG A 152 -11.90 -30.32 -7.75
N GLY A 153 -11.59 -29.35 -6.90
CA GLY A 153 -10.73 -29.57 -5.73
C GLY A 153 -9.24 -29.71 -6.06
N THR A 154 -8.82 -29.44 -7.30
CA THR A 154 -7.40 -29.39 -7.70
C THR A 154 -7.13 -28.08 -8.42
N ALA A 155 -6.15 -27.31 -7.92
CA ALA A 155 -5.64 -26.16 -8.64
C ALA A 155 -4.79 -26.62 -9.83
N TYR A 156 -5.05 -26.08 -11.02
CA TYR A 156 -4.34 -26.45 -12.24
C TYR A 156 -4.21 -25.28 -13.21
N ALA A 157 -3.29 -25.39 -14.16
CA ALA A 157 -3.08 -24.40 -15.22
C ALA A 157 -3.13 -25.07 -16.59
N VAL A 158 -3.79 -24.44 -17.56
CA VAL A 158 -3.85 -24.88 -18.96
C VAL A 158 -3.05 -23.91 -19.82
N PHE A 159 -2.13 -24.45 -20.60
CA PHE A 159 -1.31 -23.73 -21.58
C PHE A 159 -1.82 -24.06 -22.97
N GLU A 160 -2.23 -23.04 -23.72
CA GLU A 160 -2.72 -23.17 -25.09
C GLU A 160 -1.71 -22.61 -26.08
N ASP A 161 -1.43 -23.38 -27.14
CA ASP A 161 -0.47 -23.06 -28.19
C ASP A 161 0.86 -22.49 -27.63
N PHE A 162 1.39 -23.14 -26.58
CA PHE A 162 2.62 -22.69 -25.94
C PHE A 162 3.81 -22.98 -26.87
N PRO A 163 4.61 -21.97 -27.26
CA PRO A 163 5.74 -22.16 -28.16
C PRO A 163 6.87 -22.90 -27.43
N ILE A 164 7.31 -24.03 -27.99
CA ILE A 164 8.32 -24.90 -27.34
C ILE A 164 9.70 -24.83 -28.00
N ALA A 165 9.89 -24.00 -29.02
CA ALA A 165 11.15 -23.86 -29.74
C ALA A 165 12.31 -23.45 -28.81
N ASP A 166 12.08 -22.46 -27.96
CA ASP A 166 13.08 -21.95 -27.01
C ASP A 166 13.42 -22.95 -25.89
N TYR A 167 12.62 -24.00 -25.76
CA TYR A 167 12.76 -25.06 -24.77
C TYR A 167 13.24 -26.38 -25.39
N GLY A 168 13.90 -26.32 -26.56
CA GLY A 168 14.43 -27.51 -27.24
C GLY A 168 13.36 -28.41 -27.83
N ASN A 169 12.20 -27.85 -28.21
CA ASN A 169 11.03 -28.56 -28.74
C ASN A 169 10.48 -29.64 -27.79
N ARG A 170 10.55 -29.39 -26.48
CA ARG A 170 9.84 -30.17 -25.44
C ARG A 170 8.98 -29.25 -24.59
N ILE A 171 8.06 -29.86 -23.84
CA ILE A 171 7.37 -29.15 -22.76
C ILE A 171 8.42 -28.82 -21.66
N PRO A 172 8.57 -27.55 -21.27
CA PRO A 172 9.51 -27.17 -20.22
C PRO A 172 9.03 -27.59 -18.83
N GLN A 173 9.96 -27.57 -17.88
CA GLN A 173 9.69 -27.76 -16.47
C GLN A 173 9.02 -26.49 -15.91
N ILE A 174 7.70 -26.51 -15.76
CA ILE A 174 6.90 -25.45 -15.16
C ILE A 174 6.82 -25.57 -13.63
N SER A 175 7.02 -24.44 -12.94
CA SER A 175 6.73 -24.28 -11.52
C SER A 175 5.94 -22.99 -11.28
N PHE A 176 5.19 -22.95 -10.19
CA PHE A 176 4.21 -21.91 -9.88
C PHE A 176 4.43 -21.35 -8.47
N GLU A 177 4.25 -20.05 -8.31
CA GLU A 177 4.06 -19.40 -7.02
C GLU A 177 2.59 -19.54 -6.63
N VAL A 178 2.33 -20.44 -5.68
CA VAL A 178 1.00 -20.72 -5.17
C VAL A 178 0.80 -19.93 -3.89
N ILE A 179 -0.31 -19.21 -3.81
CA ILE A 179 -0.70 -18.44 -2.64
C ILE A 179 -2.00 -19.04 -2.10
N ARG A 180 -1.91 -19.65 -0.92
CA ARG A 180 -3.05 -20.17 -0.18
C ARG A 180 -3.10 -19.55 1.21
N SER A 181 -4.19 -18.86 1.51
CA SER A 181 -4.41 -18.36 2.85
C SER A 181 -4.56 -19.50 3.85
N VAL A 182 -3.91 -19.35 5.01
CA VAL A 182 -3.87 -20.35 6.09
C VAL A 182 -4.60 -19.90 7.35
N ALA A 183 -4.95 -18.61 7.42
CA ALA A 183 -5.62 -17.97 8.55
C ALA A 183 -6.90 -17.29 8.08
N ALA A 184 -7.71 -16.81 9.03
CA ALA A 184 -8.98 -16.14 8.72
C ALA A 184 -8.87 -14.60 8.66
N VAL A 185 -7.67 -14.02 8.77
CA VAL A 185 -7.48 -12.56 8.82
C VAL A 185 -7.82 -11.92 7.47
N ASP A 186 -7.37 -12.53 6.39
CA ASP A 186 -7.67 -12.16 5.00
C ASP A 186 -9.17 -11.97 4.72
N ARG A 187 -10.03 -12.87 5.23
CA ARG A 187 -11.49 -12.79 5.11
C ARG A 187 -12.12 -11.73 6.02
N LYS A 188 -11.38 -11.20 7.00
CA LYS A 188 -11.82 -10.09 7.87
C LYS A 188 -11.43 -8.73 7.31
N ILE A 189 -10.50 -8.67 6.35
CA ILE A 189 -10.10 -7.42 5.70
C ILE A 189 -11.23 -6.97 4.76
N ARG A 190 -11.80 -5.80 5.06
CA ARG A 190 -12.84 -5.14 4.24
C ARG A 190 -12.38 -3.84 3.60
N SER A 191 -11.26 -3.29 4.05
CA SER A 191 -10.70 -2.05 3.54
C SER A 191 -9.18 -2.05 3.66
N VAL A 192 -8.49 -1.39 2.74
CA VAL A 192 -7.04 -1.13 2.84
C VAL A 192 -6.71 0.29 2.40
N ASN A 193 -5.64 0.85 2.99
CA ASN A 193 -4.98 2.05 2.47
C ASN A 193 -4.06 1.65 1.32
N LEU A 194 -4.33 2.17 0.12
CA LEU A 194 -3.48 1.94 -1.04
C LEU A 194 -2.33 2.95 -1.08
N ILE A 195 -1.13 2.46 -0.84
CA ILE A 195 0.12 3.21 -0.72
C ILE A 195 1.13 2.71 -1.79
N PRO A 196 2.18 3.47 -2.18
CA PRO A 196 2.84 4.55 -1.43
C PRO A 196 2.21 5.95 -1.53
N GLY A 197 1.27 6.21 -2.45
CA GLY A 197 0.74 7.56 -2.71
C GLY A 197 1.69 8.54 -3.39
N ALA A 198 2.99 8.25 -3.38
CA ALA A 198 4.02 8.92 -4.16
C ALA A 198 4.52 8.02 -5.30
N THR A 199 3.82 8.05 -6.44
CA THR A 199 4.23 7.36 -7.66
C THR A 199 3.65 8.06 -8.88
N GLU A 200 4.51 8.56 -9.79
CA GLU A 200 4.04 9.34 -10.95
C GLU A 200 3.03 8.55 -11.82
N PHE A 201 3.29 7.25 -12.05
CA PHE A 201 2.46 6.41 -12.93
C PHE A 201 2.05 5.07 -12.32
N GLY A 202 2.42 4.77 -11.06
CA GLY A 202 2.14 3.47 -10.43
C GLY A 202 0.65 3.17 -10.27
N TYR A 203 -0.20 4.19 -10.28
CA TYR A 203 -1.65 4.04 -10.25
C TYR A 203 -2.29 3.84 -11.62
N ALA A 204 -1.55 3.98 -12.72
CA ALA A 204 -2.11 3.76 -14.05
C ALA A 204 -2.44 2.27 -14.26
N PRO A 205 -3.71 1.90 -14.53
CA PRO A 205 -4.10 0.51 -14.78
C PRO A 205 -3.49 -0.08 -16.05
N ARG A 206 -3.09 0.78 -17.01
CA ARG A 206 -2.49 0.40 -18.29
C ARG A 206 -0.99 0.68 -18.29
N LEU A 207 -0.25 -0.02 -19.15
CA LEU A 207 1.18 0.21 -19.36
C LEU A 207 1.44 1.66 -19.76
N VAL A 208 2.26 2.34 -18.98
CA VAL A 208 2.88 3.62 -19.30
C VAL A 208 4.34 3.31 -19.64
N ALA A 209 4.77 3.74 -20.82
CA ALA A 209 6.12 3.53 -21.30
C ALA A 209 6.72 4.83 -21.79
N SER A 210 8.00 5.02 -21.49
CA SER A 210 8.83 6.07 -22.07
C SER A 210 9.60 5.57 -23.27
N ASN A 211 10.02 6.49 -24.13
CA ASN A 211 10.91 6.19 -25.24
C ASN A 211 12.16 7.04 -25.12
N HIS A 212 13.21 6.44 -24.57
CA HIS A 212 14.51 7.09 -24.46
C HIS A 212 15.45 6.54 -25.54
N ARG A 213 15.82 7.39 -26.51
CA ARG A 213 16.75 7.05 -27.61
C ARG A 213 16.35 5.78 -28.41
N GLY A 214 15.05 5.58 -28.64
CA GLY A 214 14.52 4.42 -29.36
C GLY A 214 14.34 3.17 -28.49
N LYS A 215 14.68 3.21 -27.20
CA LYS A 215 14.42 2.14 -26.24
C LYS A 215 13.14 2.43 -25.47
N HIS A 216 12.16 1.54 -25.64
CA HIS A 216 10.95 1.55 -24.83
C HIS A 216 11.27 1.03 -23.42
N THR A 217 11.02 1.85 -22.40
CA THR A 217 11.17 1.47 -20.99
C THR A 217 9.83 1.62 -20.30
N SER A 218 9.45 0.63 -19.50
CA SER A 218 8.23 0.67 -18.71
C SER A 218 8.39 1.63 -17.52
N GLU A 219 7.37 2.42 -17.24
CA GLU A 219 7.31 3.32 -16.08
C GLU A 219 6.54 2.71 -14.90
N ASN A 220 5.61 1.79 -15.17
CA ASN A 220 4.66 1.26 -14.17
C ASN A 220 4.38 -0.24 -14.30
N ARG A 221 5.28 -0.97 -14.96
CA ARG A 221 5.25 -2.42 -15.06
C ARG A 221 6.64 -2.98 -14.79
N HIS A 222 6.83 -3.47 -13.58
CA HIS A 222 8.03 -4.12 -13.08
C HIS A 222 7.78 -5.60 -12.72
N ASN A 223 6.64 -6.14 -13.17
CA ASN A 223 6.24 -7.53 -13.00
C ASN A 223 6.05 -8.25 -14.34
N LEU A 224 5.96 -9.57 -14.29
CA LEU A 224 5.71 -10.46 -15.43
C LEU A 224 4.34 -11.17 -15.34
N VAL A 225 3.46 -10.66 -14.47
CA VAL A 225 2.17 -11.26 -14.12
C VAL A 225 1.03 -10.63 -14.91
N ALA A 226 0.99 -9.30 -14.99
CA ALA A 226 -0.08 -8.54 -15.63
C ALA A 226 0.46 -7.41 -16.52
N GLY A 227 -0.44 -6.64 -17.13
CA GLY A 227 -0.09 -5.52 -18.03
C GLY A 227 0.47 -4.28 -17.32
N SER A 228 0.31 -4.18 -16.00
CA SER A 228 0.81 -3.09 -15.14
C SER A 228 1.02 -3.61 -13.72
N ASP A 229 1.76 -2.87 -12.90
CA ASP A 229 1.91 -3.15 -11.46
C ASP A 229 0.56 -3.03 -10.74
N TRP A 230 -0.26 -2.04 -11.14
CA TRP A 230 -1.62 -1.84 -10.64
C TRP A 230 -2.52 -3.08 -10.78
N GLN A 231 -2.62 -3.62 -12.01
CA GLN A 231 -3.48 -4.79 -12.28
C GLN A 231 -2.99 -6.02 -11.51
N ALA A 232 -1.68 -6.27 -11.51
CA ALA A 232 -1.11 -7.39 -10.77
C ALA A 232 -1.42 -7.30 -9.27
N SER A 233 -1.22 -6.13 -8.66
CA SER A 233 -1.45 -5.93 -7.22
C SER A 233 -2.92 -6.00 -6.82
N LEU A 234 -3.85 -5.41 -7.59
CA LEU A 234 -5.27 -5.46 -7.25
C LEU A 234 -5.89 -6.84 -7.49
N ASP A 235 -5.48 -7.55 -8.53
CA ASP A 235 -5.94 -8.92 -8.78
C ASP A 235 -5.52 -9.85 -7.64
N GLU A 236 -4.26 -9.75 -7.19
CA GLU A 236 -3.78 -10.52 -6.04
C GLU A 236 -4.50 -10.11 -4.74
N LEU A 237 -4.71 -8.80 -4.51
CA LEU A 237 -5.40 -8.30 -3.33
C LEU A 237 -6.84 -8.81 -3.24
N GLN A 238 -7.63 -8.72 -4.31
CA GLN A 238 -9.03 -9.20 -4.31
C GLN A 238 -9.10 -10.72 -4.20
N ALA A 239 -8.14 -11.44 -4.77
CA ALA A 239 -8.03 -12.88 -4.63
C ALA A 239 -7.71 -13.30 -3.17
N LEU A 240 -6.86 -12.55 -2.48
CA LEU A 240 -6.51 -12.78 -1.08
C LEU A 240 -7.61 -12.33 -0.12
N CYS A 241 -8.23 -11.19 -0.36
CA CYS A 241 -9.23 -10.57 0.50
C CYS A 241 -10.59 -10.57 -0.21
N PRO A 242 -11.30 -11.71 -0.28
CA PRO A 242 -12.53 -11.83 -1.05
C PRO A 242 -13.69 -10.98 -0.50
N ASN A 243 -13.59 -10.51 0.74
CA ASN A 243 -14.57 -9.63 1.38
C ASN A 243 -14.13 -8.15 1.36
N LEU A 244 -13.15 -7.80 0.51
CA LEU A 244 -12.73 -6.41 0.34
C LEU A 244 -13.86 -5.59 -0.27
N GLU A 245 -14.27 -4.53 0.42
CA GLU A 245 -15.39 -3.67 0.03
C GLU A 245 -14.92 -2.27 -0.39
N SER A 246 -13.78 -1.81 0.10
CA SER A 246 -13.33 -0.42 -0.08
C SER A 246 -11.82 -0.26 -0.15
N ILE A 247 -11.38 0.83 -0.77
CA ILE A 247 -9.99 1.27 -0.86
C ILE A 247 -9.90 2.74 -0.46
N ASN A 248 -8.96 3.07 0.42
CA ASN A 248 -8.54 4.45 0.64
C ASN A 248 -7.35 4.74 -0.29
N LEU A 249 -7.58 5.51 -1.35
CA LEU A 249 -6.59 5.84 -2.36
C LEU A 249 -5.73 7.01 -1.87
N VAL A 250 -4.54 6.72 -1.35
CA VAL A 250 -3.62 7.73 -0.82
C VAL A 250 -2.89 8.43 -1.96
N VAL A 251 -2.86 9.76 -1.98
CA VAL A 251 -2.24 10.56 -3.07
C VAL A 251 -1.47 11.75 -2.50
N ALA A 252 -0.15 11.78 -2.75
CA ALA A 252 0.75 12.72 -2.09
C ALA A 252 1.10 13.97 -2.91
N TRP A 253 0.98 15.14 -2.29
CA TRP A 253 1.75 16.36 -2.63
C TRP A 253 2.82 16.61 -1.57
N TYR A 254 3.65 17.63 -1.80
CA TYR A 254 4.83 17.90 -0.99
C TYR A 254 4.76 19.24 -0.28
N GLY A 255 5.01 19.21 1.03
CA GLY A 255 5.31 20.39 1.86
C GLY A 255 6.82 20.62 1.92
N ASN A 256 7.27 21.87 2.00
CA ASN A 256 8.71 22.20 1.93
C ASN A 256 9.26 22.95 3.15
N ASP A 257 8.42 23.25 4.15
CA ASP A 257 8.80 24.01 5.34
C ASP A 257 7.82 23.69 6.49
N LEU A 258 8.28 23.60 7.73
CA LEU A 258 7.44 23.42 8.91
C LEU A 258 6.78 24.72 9.38
N ARG A 259 7.27 25.89 8.94
CA ARG A 259 6.68 27.19 9.27
C ARG A 259 5.51 27.44 8.33
N VAL A 260 4.29 27.45 8.86
CA VAL A 260 3.05 27.52 8.08
C VAL A 260 3.02 28.73 7.12
N GLY A 261 3.52 29.89 7.55
CA GLY A 261 3.61 31.09 6.70
C GLY A 261 4.61 31.01 5.54
N ASN A 262 5.50 30.01 5.53
CA ASN A 262 6.52 29.78 4.50
C ASN A 262 6.33 28.45 3.76
N CYS A 263 5.42 27.60 4.23
CA CYS A 263 5.18 26.27 3.68
C CYS A 263 4.32 26.35 2.42
N SER A 264 4.85 25.81 1.32
CA SER A 264 4.13 25.57 0.07
C SER A 264 3.70 24.11 -0.02
N ILE A 265 2.46 23.85 -0.46
CA ILE A 265 1.97 22.50 -0.78
C ILE A 265 1.80 22.37 -2.29
N GLU A 266 2.65 21.58 -2.93
CA GLU A 266 2.78 21.50 -4.39
C GLU A 266 3.02 20.07 -4.91
N PRO A 267 2.63 19.75 -6.15
CA PRO A 267 3.00 18.49 -6.77
C PRO A 267 4.48 18.52 -7.18
N ARG A 268 5.14 17.37 -7.09
CA ARG A 268 6.56 17.25 -7.49
C ARG A 268 6.82 16.04 -8.37
N VAL A 269 7.90 16.13 -9.15
CA VAL A 269 8.39 15.04 -10.01
C VAL A 269 9.73 14.52 -9.51
N THR A 270 10.11 13.32 -9.92
CA THR A 270 11.40 12.72 -9.59
C THR A 270 12.52 13.15 -10.54
N HIS A 271 12.17 13.70 -11.71
CA HIS A 271 13.09 14.18 -12.75
C HIS A 271 12.35 14.98 -13.83
N HIS A 272 13.12 15.78 -14.57
CA HIS A 272 12.64 16.59 -15.70
C HIS A 272 12.91 15.98 -17.09
N ASP A 273 13.30 14.71 -17.18
CA ASP A 273 13.60 14.07 -18.48
C ASP A 273 12.35 14.06 -19.39
N SER A 274 12.44 14.75 -20.53
CA SER A 274 11.36 14.84 -21.52
C SER A 274 11.17 13.55 -22.34
N ALA A 275 12.10 12.60 -22.26
CA ALA A 275 11.95 11.28 -22.89
C ALA A 275 10.95 10.39 -22.13
N ARG A 276 10.62 10.75 -20.88
CA ARG A 276 9.63 10.07 -20.04
C ARG A 276 8.21 10.28 -20.58
N ALA A 277 7.29 9.45 -20.08
CA ALA A 277 5.88 9.67 -20.33
C ALA A 277 5.43 11.06 -19.82
N SER A 278 4.49 11.68 -20.56
CA SER A 278 3.87 12.94 -20.19
C SER A 278 3.24 12.83 -18.81
N TRP A 279 3.48 13.83 -17.98
CA TRP A 279 2.97 13.93 -16.62
C TRP A 279 2.36 15.32 -16.44
N SER A 280 1.20 15.41 -15.80
CA SER A 280 0.56 16.67 -15.44
C SER A 280 -0.24 16.54 -14.15
N VAL A 281 -0.13 17.54 -13.28
CA VAL A 281 -0.95 17.68 -12.08
C VAL A 281 -1.37 19.14 -11.89
N SER A 282 -2.68 19.38 -11.75
CA SER A 282 -3.25 20.71 -11.48
C SER A 282 -2.78 21.80 -12.45
N GLY A 283 -2.69 21.45 -13.73
CA GLY A 283 -2.22 22.31 -14.81
C GLY A 283 -0.70 22.52 -14.89
N ALA A 284 0.09 21.93 -13.99
CA ALA A 284 1.55 21.94 -14.08
C ALA A 284 2.05 20.70 -14.82
N GLY A 285 2.86 20.90 -15.86
CA GLY A 285 3.58 19.83 -16.54
C GLY A 285 4.92 19.51 -15.87
N ARG A 286 5.55 18.41 -16.30
CA ARG A 286 6.81 17.89 -15.75
C ARG A 286 7.93 18.93 -15.63
N HIS A 287 8.09 19.81 -16.61
CA HIS A 287 9.16 20.82 -16.61
C HIS A 287 8.90 22.01 -15.68
N SER A 288 7.64 22.28 -15.35
CA SER A 288 7.24 23.39 -14.48
C SER A 288 7.08 23.00 -13.01
N ALA A 289 6.94 21.70 -12.70
CA ALA A 289 6.83 21.21 -11.33
C ALA A 289 8.20 21.12 -10.66
N ASN A 290 8.29 21.35 -9.35
CA ASN A 290 9.55 21.17 -8.64
C ASN A 290 9.94 19.69 -8.59
N MET A 291 11.25 19.42 -8.56
CA MET A 291 11.74 18.08 -8.26
C MET A 291 11.68 17.82 -6.76
N VAL A 292 11.39 16.57 -6.39
CA VAL A 292 11.64 16.13 -5.01
C VAL A 292 13.13 16.20 -4.71
N SER A 293 13.49 16.41 -3.45
CA SER A 293 14.89 16.46 -3.02
C SER A 293 15.60 15.13 -3.31
N GLN A 294 16.94 15.17 -3.26
CA GLN A 294 17.76 14.00 -3.51
C GLN A 294 18.46 13.50 -2.24
N LEU A 295 18.58 12.18 -2.14
CA LEU A 295 19.40 11.46 -1.18
C LEU A 295 20.33 10.52 -1.96
N ASP A 296 21.64 10.67 -1.77
CA ASP A 296 22.68 9.88 -2.45
C ASP A 296 22.52 9.82 -3.99
N GLY A 297 22.17 10.96 -4.60
CA GLY A 297 21.99 11.10 -6.05
C GLY A 297 20.72 10.44 -6.61
N ARG A 298 19.79 10.03 -5.74
CA ARG A 298 18.47 9.49 -6.10
C ARG A 298 17.38 10.37 -5.52
N ALA A 299 16.20 10.37 -6.13
CA ALA A 299 15.04 11.03 -5.56
C ALA A 299 14.74 10.47 -4.15
N ALA A 300 14.57 11.35 -3.17
CA ALA A 300 14.27 10.98 -1.78
C ALA A 300 12.85 10.42 -1.63
N PHE A 301 11.95 10.80 -2.53
CA PHE A 301 10.57 10.32 -2.62
C PHE A 301 10.23 9.88 -4.04
N GLY A 302 9.07 9.24 -4.22
CA GLY A 302 8.42 9.17 -5.52
C GLY A 302 7.90 10.54 -5.98
N GLY A 303 7.31 10.64 -7.16
CA GLY A 303 6.64 11.87 -7.62
C GLY A 303 5.16 11.83 -7.27
N THR A 304 4.48 12.97 -7.36
CA THR A 304 3.03 13.04 -7.25
C THR A 304 2.38 12.22 -8.39
N PRO A 305 1.36 11.39 -8.11
CA PRO A 305 0.65 10.66 -9.16
C PRO A 305 0.04 11.58 -10.21
N ASP A 306 0.19 11.19 -11.47
CA ASP A 306 -0.37 11.88 -12.64
C ASP A 306 -1.90 11.89 -12.60
N ASP A 307 -2.51 13.01 -12.99
CA ASP A 307 -3.96 13.20 -12.93
C ASP A 307 -4.73 12.16 -13.77
N ALA A 308 -4.25 11.86 -14.98
CA ALA A 308 -4.90 10.88 -15.85
C ALA A 308 -4.77 9.45 -15.29
N SER A 309 -3.65 9.15 -14.64
CA SER A 309 -3.45 7.89 -13.92
C SER A 309 -4.43 7.73 -12.76
N LEU A 310 -4.67 8.79 -12.00
CA LEU A 310 -5.64 8.81 -10.89
C LEU A 310 -7.09 8.64 -11.36
N VAL A 311 -7.49 9.33 -12.42
CA VAL A 311 -8.83 9.16 -13.02
C VAL A 311 -9.04 7.70 -13.43
N ALA A 312 -8.07 7.11 -14.13
CA ALA A 312 -8.15 5.72 -14.56
C ALA A 312 -8.16 4.74 -13.37
N ALA A 313 -7.39 5.02 -12.31
CA ALA A 313 -7.35 4.23 -11.09
C ALA A 313 -8.72 4.18 -10.38
N ILE A 314 -9.36 5.35 -10.19
CA ILE A 314 -10.70 5.44 -9.58
C ILE A 314 -11.73 4.65 -10.40
N GLN A 315 -11.69 4.79 -11.73
CA GLN A 315 -12.58 4.07 -12.64
C GLN A 315 -12.37 2.55 -12.57
N ASP A 316 -11.12 2.09 -12.51
CA ASP A 316 -10.79 0.66 -12.39
C ASP A 316 -11.24 0.08 -11.03
N LEU A 317 -11.02 0.81 -9.93
CA LEU A 317 -11.51 0.41 -8.60
C LEU A 317 -13.04 0.25 -8.59
N LYS A 318 -13.77 1.21 -9.17
CA LYS A 318 -15.23 1.13 -9.28
C LYS A 318 -15.67 -0.03 -10.18
N ALA A 319 -14.99 -0.25 -11.31
CA ALA A 319 -15.29 -1.38 -12.19
C ALA A 319 -15.07 -2.75 -11.52
N ARG A 320 -14.16 -2.82 -10.55
CA ARG A 320 -13.91 -3.98 -9.69
C ARG A 320 -14.95 -4.16 -8.56
N GLY A 321 -15.92 -3.25 -8.46
CA GLY A 321 -16.95 -3.26 -7.41
C GLY A 321 -16.49 -2.73 -6.06
N LEU A 322 -15.36 -2.02 -6.00
CA LEU A 322 -14.81 -1.47 -4.77
C LEU A 322 -15.28 -0.02 -4.56
N LYS A 323 -15.62 0.32 -3.32
CA LYS A 323 -15.82 1.71 -2.90
C LYS A 323 -14.48 2.43 -2.81
N VAL A 324 -14.46 3.72 -3.13
CA VAL A 324 -13.23 4.52 -3.12
C VAL A 324 -13.36 5.69 -2.16
N THR A 325 -12.46 5.77 -1.17
CA THR A 325 -12.22 6.98 -0.40
C THR A 325 -10.97 7.65 -0.96
N PHE A 326 -11.09 8.87 -1.48
CA PHE A 326 -9.92 9.64 -1.91
C PHE A 326 -9.21 10.23 -0.69
N TYR A 327 -7.92 9.96 -0.56
CA TYR A 327 -7.11 10.34 0.60
C TYR A 327 -5.93 11.23 0.15
N PRO A 328 -6.10 12.58 0.12
CA PRO A 328 -5.00 13.52 -0.06
C PRO A 328 -3.99 13.45 1.10
N PHE A 329 -2.71 13.39 0.76
CA PHE A 329 -1.62 13.22 1.72
C PHE A 329 -0.50 14.25 1.49
N ILE A 330 0.21 14.62 2.55
CA ILE A 330 1.34 15.56 2.47
C ILE A 330 2.62 14.88 2.95
N LEU A 331 3.62 14.81 2.08
CA LEU A 331 4.98 14.43 2.44
C LEU A 331 5.82 15.68 2.65
N MET A 332 6.58 15.77 3.75
CA MET A 332 7.48 16.90 3.94
C MET A 332 8.82 16.62 3.28
N ASP A 333 9.13 17.38 2.24
CA ASP A 333 10.38 17.31 1.49
C ASP A 333 11.36 18.39 1.95
N VAL A 334 11.88 18.18 3.16
CA VAL A 334 12.89 19.02 3.83
C VAL A 334 14.19 18.21 3.97
N PRO A 335 15.17 18.36 3.07
CA PRO A 335 16.38 17.55 3.08
C PRO A 335 17.36 17.93 4.20
N ALA A 336 18.40 17.13 4.39
CA ALA A 336 19.52 17.48 5.26
C ALA A 336 20.22 18.76 4.77
N GLY A 337 20.68 19.59 5.72
CA GLY A 337 21.35 20.86 5.39
C GLY A 337 20.43 21.91 4.79
N ASN A 338 19.12 21.84 5.05
CA ASN A 338 18.11 22.76 4.50
C ASN A 338 18.30 24.22 4.94
N GLY A 339 18.94 24.48 6.09
CA GLY A 339 19.15 25.84 6.60
C GLY A 339 17.87 26.61 6.93
N LEU A 340 16.71 25.94 6.98
CA LEU A 340 15.43 26.54 7.32
C LEU A 340 15.32 26.67 8.85
N PRO A 341 15.00 27.85 9.42
CA PRO A 341 14.75 27.99 10.85
C PRO A 341 13.71 26.98 11.35
N ASP A 342 14.01 26.27 12.43
CA ASP A 342 13.05 25.35 13.05
C ASP A 342 12.00 26.16 13.84
N PRO A 343 10.70 25.96 13.61
CA PRO A 343 9.65 26.54 14.45
C PRO A 343 9.87 26.34 15.95
N HIS A 344 10.57 25.28 16.37
CA HIS A 344 10.86 24.92 17.76
C HIS A 344 12.26 25.34 18.25
N GLY A 345 12.88 26.34 17.60
CA GLY A 345 14.09 26.99 18.12
C GLY A 345 15.42 26.29 17.81
N ALA A 346 15.42 25.12 17.16
CA ALA A 346 16.65 24.53 16.64
C ALA A 346 17.22 25.34 15.46
N ALA A 347 18.53 25.15 15.18
CA ALA A 347 19.22 25.89 14.14
C ALA A 347 18.71 25.61 12.72
N GLN A 348 18.21 24.40 12.47
CA GLN A 348 17.61 24.01 11.21
C GLN A 348 16.47 23.01 11.43
N GLN A 349 15.55 22.94 10.48
CA GLN A 349 14.45 21.98 10.53
C GLN A 349 14.95 20.52 10.44
N PRO A 350 14.24 19.59 11.12
CA PRO A 350 14.48 18.15 10.98
C PRO A 350 14.39 17.69 9.52
N VAL A 351 15.08 16.59 9.21
CA VAL A 351 15.09 15.99 7.89
C VAL A 351 13.82 15.18 7.68
N PHE A 352 13.11 15.42 6.56
CA PHE A 352 11.86 14.76 6.17
C PHE A 352 10.84 14.59 7.31
N PRO A 353 10.44 15.69 7.98
CA PRO A 353 9.61 15.61 9.16
C PRO A 353 8.20 15.12 8.85
N TRP A 354 7.50 14.67 9.88
CA TRP A 354 6.07 14.41 9.77
C TRP A 354 5.25 15.70 9.57
N ARG A 355 4.25 15.67 8.68
CA ARG A 355 3.38 16.81 8.33
C ARG A 355 2.64 17.43 9.52
N GLY A 356 2.35 16.64 10.55
CA GLY A 356 1.71 17.14 11.77
C GLY A 356 2.57 18.10 12.59
N ARG A 357 3.83 18.33 12.19
CA ARG A 357 4.73 19.34 12.75
C ARG A 357 4.63 20.71 12.06
N ILE A 358 3.87 20.86 10.97
CA ILE A 358 3.66 22.19 10.37
C ILE A 358 2.90 23.05 11.39
N THR A 359 3.43 24.22 11.74
CA THR A 359 2.87 25.10 12.76
C THR A 359 3.25 26.58 12.54
N CYS A 360 2.76 27.50 13.37
CA CYS A 360 3.15 28.90 13.29
C CYS A 360 4.63 29.10 13.63
N HIS A 361 5.21 30.21 13.21
CA HIS A 361 6.61 30.53 13.51
C HIS A 361 6.71 31.86 14.26
N PRO A 362 7.31 31.88 15.47
CA PRO A 362 7.71 30.73 16.30
C PRO A 362 6.55 29.81 16.74
N ALA A 363 6.80 28.52 16.99
CA ALA A 363 5.77 27.54 17.36
C ALA A 363 5.11 27.86 18.72
N PRO A 364 3.90 27.36 19.03
CA PRO A 364 3.31 27.53 20.36
C PRO A 364 4.26 27.01 21.46
N GLY A 365 4.43 27.80 22.52
CA GLY A 365 5.38 27.53 23.60
C GLY A 365 6.75 28.19 23.43
N GLU A 366 7.09 28.64 22.21
CA GLU A 366 8.32 29.40 21.95
C GLU A 366 8.14 30.89 22.24
N SER A 367 9.24 31.56 22.60
CA SER A 367 9.24 33.00 22.83
C SER A 367 8.82 33.77 21.57
N GLY A 368 7.82 34.63 21.70
CA GLY A 368 7.29 35.44 20.59
C GLY A 368 6.40 34.69 19.61
N SER A 369 5.89 33.50 19.98
CA SER A 369 4.91 32.77 19.18
C SER A 369 3.69 33.65 18.85
N PRO A 370 3.20 33.65 17.59
CA PRO A 370 2.01 34.40 17.20
C PRO A 370 0.69 33.65 17.48
N ASP A 371 0.72 32.46 18.09
CA ASP A 371 -0.51 31.75 18.47
C ASP A 371 -1.40 32.64 19.35
N GLY A 372 -2.70 32.64 19.09
CA GLY A 372 -3.63 33.54 19.76
C GLY A 372 -3.58 34.99 19.25
N THR A 373 -3.04 35.24 18.05
CA THR A 373 -2.96 36.59 17.47
C THR A 373 -3.36 36.61 15.99
N SER A 374 -3.62 37.81 15.45
CA SER A 374 -3.88 38.01 14.03
C SER A 374 -2.69 37.68 13.11
N VAL A 375 -1.47 37.62 13.66
CA VAL A 375 -0.27 37.20 12.89
C VAL A 375 -0.35 35.71 12.56
N ALA A 376 -0.84 34.86 13.45
CA ALA A 376 -1.06 33.44 13.14
C ALA A 376 -2.12 33.26 12.04
N ALA A 377 -3.17 34.09 12.04
CA ALA A 377 -4.20 34.08 10.99
C ALA A 377 -3.59 34.40 9.61
N ALA A 378 -2.70 35.40 9.53
CA ALA A 378 -2.01 35.74 8.28
C ALA A 378 -1.09 34.61 7.80
N GLN A 379 -0.36 33.94 8.70
CA GLN A 379 0.50 32.81 8.34
C GLN A 379 -0.31 31.62 7.81
N ILE A 380 -1.45 31.29 8.43
CA ILE A 380 -2.35 30.23 7.95
C ILE A 380 -2.99 30.58 6.61
N ALA A 381 -3.38 31.84 6.40
CA ALA A 381 -3.92 32.29 5.12
C ALA A 381 -2.92 32.10 3.97
N GLY A 382 -1.62 32.32 4.24
CA GLY A 382 -0.54 32.04 3.29
C GLY A 382 -0.46 30.56 2.89
N PHE A 383 -0.51 29.65 3.88
CA PHE A 383 -0.49 28.19 3.65
C PHE A 383 -1.71 27.68 2.88
N LEU A 384 -2.90 28.19 3.21
CA LEU A 384 -4.14 27.85 2.52
C LEU A 384 -4.07 28.25 1.05
N GLY A 385 -3.49 29.42 0.77
CA GLY A 385 -3.43 30.01 -0.56
C GLY A 385 -4.79 30.55 -1.03
N SER A 386 -4.83 31.14 -2.23
CA SER A 386 -6.00 31.85 -2.77
C SER A 386 -6.83 31.05 -3.77
N ALA A 387 -6.63 29.72 -3.85
CA ALA A 387 -7.42 28.87 -4.74
C ALA A 387 -8.91 28.86 -4.31
N GLN A 388 -9.80 28.83 -5.31
CA GLN A 388 -11.24 28.85 -5.14
C GLN A 388 -11.88 27.78 -6.04
N PRO A 389 -13.06 27.24 -5.71
CA PRO A 389 -13.70 26.19 -6.52
C PRO A 389 -13.84 26.56 -8.01
N GLY A 390 -14.18 27.82 -8.31
CA GLY A 390 -14.34 28.32 -9.68
C GLY A 390 -13.05 28.50 -10.48
N HIS A 391 -11.87 28.30 -9.86
CA HIS A 391 -10.58 28.31 -10.57
C HIS A 391 -10.26 26.97 -11.24
N PHE A 392 -11.11 25.97 -11.07
CA PHE A 392 -10.93 24.65 -11.64
C PHE A 392 -12.07 24.33 -12.60
N SER A 393 -11.74 23.70 -13.73
CA SER A 393 -12.72 23.20 -14.68
C SER A 393 -12.31 21.85 -15.24
N ALA A 394 -13.29 21.00 -15.52
CA ALA A 394 -13.08 19.75 -16.24
C ALA A 394 -13.13 20.01 -17.75
N ALA A 395 -12.02 19.81 -18.46
CA ALA A 395 -11.93 19.97 -19.90
C ALA A 395 -11.07 18.87 -20.53
N GLY A 396 -11.57 18.25 -21.60
CA GLY A 396 -10.80 17.27 -22.39
C GLY A 396 -10.32 16.03 -21.61
N GLY A 397 -11.04 15.63 -20.55
CA GLY A 397 -10.61 14.52 -19.68
C GLY A 397 -9.52 14.90 -18.67
N SER A 398 -9.34 16.19 -18.39
CA SER A 398 -8.37 16.72 -17.41
C SER A 398 -8.97 17.84 -16.57
N VAL A 399 -8.38 18.09 -15.40
CA VAL A 399 -8.69 19.26 -14.56
C VAL A 399 -7.75 20.40 -14.93
N VAL A 400 -8.31 21.55 -15.32
CA VAL A 400 -7.56 22.76 -15.70
C VAL A 400 -7.66 23.77 -14.56
N TYR A 401 -6.52 24.34 -14.18
CA TYR A 401 -6.45 25.42 -13.19
C TYR A 401 -6.24 26.78 -13.87
N SER A 402 -7.09 27.75 -13.56
CA SER A 402 -7.08 29.13 -14.09
C SER A 402 -6.97 30.21 -13.00
N GLY A 403 -6.72 29.81 -11.75
CA GLY A 403 -6.61 30.73 -10.63
C GLY A 403 -5.26 31.46 -10.54
N PRO A 404 -5.06 32.24 -9.46
CA PRO A 404 -3.79 32.94 -9.21
C PRO A 404 -2.58 32.01 -9.22
N ALA A 405 -1.43 32.53 -9.66
CA ALA A 405 -0.18 31.80 -9.54
C ALA A 405 0.15 31.51 -8.06
N GLY A 406 0.65 30.30 -7.78
CA GLY A 406 1.00 29.88 -6.43
C GLY A 406 0.47 28.51 -6.07
N TRP A 407 1.06 27.94 -5.02
CA TRP A 407 0.73 26.63 -4.48
C TRP A 407 0.22 26.79 -3.05
N GLY A 408 -0.57 25.84 -2.57
CA GLY A 408 -1.22 25.95 -1.27
C GLY A 408 -2.21 24.83 -1.03
N PHE A 409 -2.57 24.64 0.24
CA PHE A 409 -3.40 23.54 0.69
C PHE A 409 -4.77 23.51 0.01
N ARG A 410 -5.42 24.68 -0.17
CA ARG A 410 -6.71 24.77 -0.88
C ARG A 410 -6.58 24.34 -2.33
N ARG A 411 -5.46 24.65 -3.00
CA ARG A 411 -5.25 24.25 -4.40
C ARG A 411 -5.18 22.74 -4.52
N MET A 412 -4.47 22.07 -3.61
CA MET A 412 -4.42 20.60 -3.56
C MET A 412 -5.80 19.98 -3.39
N ILE A 413 -6.53 20.39 -2.34
CA ILE A 413 -7.82 19.77 -1.98
C ILE A 413 -8.88 20.02 -3.05
N LEU A 414 -9.01 21.25 -3.54
CA LEU A 414 -10.01 21.58 -4.56
C LEU A 414 -9.67 20.94 -5.92
N HIS A 415 -8.39 20.86 -6.29
CA HIS A 415 -7.97 20.11 -7.48
C HIS A 415 -8.45 18.66 -7.43
N TYR A 416 -8.20 17.98 -6.31
CA TYR A 416 -8.59 16.59 -6.15
C TYR A 416 -10.10 16.38 -6.09
N ALA A 417 -10.86 17.31 -5.52
CA ALA A 417 -12.33 17.23 -5.55
C ALA A 417 -12.85 17.24 -7.00
N HIS A 418 -12.34 18.15 -7.84
CA HIS A 418 -12.67 18.19 -9.27
C HIS A 418 -12.17 16.96 -10.04
N LEU A 419 -11.01 16.42 -9.66
CA LEU A 419 -10.45 15.21 -10.28
C LEU A 419 -11.30 13.97 -9.95
N CYS A 420 -11.78 13.86 -8.71
CA CYS A 420 -12.70 12.80 -8.29
C CYS A 420 -14.02 12.87 -9.07
N GLU A 421 -14.59 14.06 -9.22
CA GLU A 421 -15.81 14.26 -10.01
C GLU A 421 -15.59 13.87 -11.48
N LEU A 422 -14.47 14.30 -12.07
CA LEU A 422 -14.08 13.93 -13.43
C LEU A 422 -13.94 12.40 -13.61
N ALA A 423 -13.53 11.67 -12.56
CA ALA A 423 -13.42 10.22 -12.57
C ALA A 423 -14.78 9.49 -12.45
N GLY A 424 -15.88 10.21 -12.27
CA GLY A 424 -17.22 9.66 -12.01
C GLY A 424 -17.56 9.58 -10.52
N GLY A 425 -16.97 10.46 -9.71
CA GLY A 425 -17.19 10.57 -8.26
C GLY A 425 -16.39 9.55 -7.43
N VAL A 426 -16.47 9.66 -6.11
CA VAL A 426 -15.89 8.73 -5.12
C VAL A 426 -16.89 8.51 -3.98
N ASP A 427 -16.75 7.43 -3.21
CA ASP A 427 -17.64 7.12 -2.08
C ASP A 427 -17.26 7.92 -0.83
N GLY A 428 -15.99 8.28 -0.70
CA GLY A 428 -15.47 9.10 0.39
C GLY A 428 -14.39 10.09 -0.07
N PHE A 429 -14.22 11.19 0.64
CA PHE A 429 -13.18 12.19 0.39
C PHE A 429 -12.66 12.76 1.72
N LEU A 430 -11.36 12.64 1.95
CA LEU A 430 -10.71 13.25 3.10
C LEU A 430 -10.20 14.66 2.75
N ILE A 431 -10.56 15.66 3.56
CA ILE A 431 -10.13 17.07 3.35
C ILE A 431 -8.75 17.39 3.93
N GLY A 432 -8.05 16.38 4.44
CA GLY A 432 -6.73 16.47 5.04
C GLY A 432 -6.52 15.35 6.06
N SER A 433 -5.29 15.22 6.53
CA SER A 433 -4.99 14.28 7.62
C SER A 433 -3.78 14.67 8.47
N GLU A 434 -3.85 14.35 9.75
CA GLU A 434 -2.77 14.50 10.74
C GLU A 434 -2.07 15.88 10.72
N LEU A 435 -2.79 16.96 10.44
CA LEU A 435 -2.28 18.34 10.47
C LEU A 435 -2.36 18.94 11.88
N ARG A 436 -1.98 18.13 12.87
CA ARG A 436 -2.08 18.41 14.31
C ARG A 436 -1.52 19.76 14.72
N GLY A 437 -0.36 20.13 14.19
CA GLY A 437 0.27 21.43 14.49
C GLY A 437 -0.52 22.63 13.99
N LEU A 438 -1.42 22.46 13.01
CA LEU A 438 -2.29 23.48 12.46
C LEU A 438 -3.66 23.53 13.13
N THR A 439 -4.26 22.37 13.41
CA THR A 439 -5.58 22.27 14.06
C THR A 439 -5.60 22.81 15.49
N ARG A 440 -4.43 23.03 16.09
CA ARG A 440 -4.24 23.59 17.43
C ARG A 440 -4.02 25.11 17.45
N LEU A 441 -3.81 25.75 16.30
CA LEU A 441 -3.52 27.19 16.23
C LEU A 441 -4.78 28.03 16.40
N ARG A 442 -4.69 29.06 17.23
CA ARG A 442 -5.79 29.92 17.66
C ARG A 442 -5.63 31.35 17.16
N ASN A 443 -6.75 32.03 16.98
CA ASN A 443 -6.80 33.48 16.79
C ASN A 443 -6.88 34.22 18.14
N GLU A 444 -6.99 35.55 18.09
CA GLU A 444 -7.13 36.42 19.26
C GLU A 444 -8.38 36.19 20.11
N THR A 445 -9.39 35.49 19.57
CA THR A 445 -10.60 35.11 20.31
C THR A 445 -10.53 33.70 20.88
N GLY A 446 -9.42 32.99 20.70
CA GLY A 446 -9.24 31.58 21.07
C GLY A 446 -9.86 30.57 20.10
N ALA A 447 -10.42 31.01 18.97
CA ALA A 447 -11.00 30.13 17.96
C ALA A 447 -9.90 29.47 17.11
N PHE A 448 -10.09 28.19 16.79
CA PHE A 448 -9.12 27.40 16.01
C PHE A 448 -9.17 27.74 14.52
N LEU A 449 -8.08 28.37 14.04
CA LEU A 449 -7.99 28.98 12.71
C LEU A 449 -8.10 27.93 11.59
N PHE A 450 -7.28 26.88 11.66
CA PHE A 450 -7.26 25.85 10.62
C PHE A 450 -8.52 24.97 10.64
N VAL A 451 -9.12 24.76 11.82
CA VAL A 451 -10.40 24.06 11.96
C VAL A 451 -11.50 24.82 11.22
N GLY A 452 -11.55 26.15 11.36
CA GLY A 452 -12.46 26.99 10.56
C GLY A 452 -12.23 26.86 9.05
N ALA A 453 -10.96 26.77 8.62
CA ALA A 453 -10.62 26.56 7.22
C ALA A 453 -11.02 25.17 6.70
N LEU A 454 -10.88 24.12 7.52
CA LEU A 454 -11.34 22.76 7.19
C LEU A 454 -12.88 22.72 7.04
N LYS A 455 -13.63 23.40 7.90
CA LYS A 455 -15.10 23.52 7.75
C LYS A 455 -15.49 24.18 6.43
N ALA A 456 -14.82 25.28 6.08
CA ALA A 456 -15.04 25.95 4.80
C ALA A 456 -14.73 25.02 3.62
N LEU A 457 -13.59 24.31 3.66
CA LEU A 457 -13.23 23.32 2.64
C LEU A 457 -14.22 22.16 2.56
N ALA A 458 -14.77 21.67 3.69
CA ALA A 458 -15.78 20.63 3.70
C ALA A 458 -17.03 21.06 2.90
N GLY A 459 -17.50 22.30 3.10
CA GLY A 459 -18.62 22.87 2.33
C GLY A 459 -18.30 23.03 0.84
N GLU A 460 -17.09 23.44 0.49
CA GLU A 460 -16.66 23.58 -0.90
C GLU A 460 -16.50 22.23 -1.61
N VAL A 461 -15.92 21.24 -0.95
CA VAL A 461 -15.81 19.87 -1.46
C VAL A 461 -17.19 19.24 -1.59
N ARG A 462 -18.11 19.46 -0.63
CA ARG A 462 -19.51 19.04 -0.73
C ARG A 462 -20.19 19.61 -1.97
N ALA A 463 -19.96 20.88 -2.28
CA ALA A 463 -20.53 21.53 -3.46
C ALA A 463 -19.99 20.95 -4.78
N ILE A 464 -18.76 20.42 -4.79
CA ILE A 464 -18.13 19.80 -5.96
C ILE A 464 -18.53 18.33 -6.11
N CYS A 465 -18.33 17.51 -5.06
CA CYS A 465 -18.50 16.06 -5.10
C CYS A 465 -19.95 15.59 -4.82
N GLY A 466 -20.84 16.52 -4.46
CA GLY A 466 -22.25 16.24 -4.18
C GLY A 466 -22.49 15.47 -2.87
N VAL A 467 -23.78 15.18 -2.60
CA VAL A 467 -24.24 14.50 -1.36
C VAL A 467 -23.92 13.01 -1.30
N GLY A 468 -23.56 12.39 -2.44
CA GLY A 468 -23.23 10.96 -2.50
C GLY A 468 -21.83 10.62 -1.98
N THR A 469 -20.96 11.60 -1.80
CA THR A 469 -19.59 11.43 -1.33
C THR A 469 -19.51 11.68 0.17
N ALA A 470 -19.05 10.72 0.98
CA ALA A 470 -18.85 10.95 2.41
C ALA A 470 -17.59 11.80 2.66
N ILE A 471 -17.65 12.83 3.49
CA ILE A 471 -16.55 13.78 3.72
C ILE A 471 -16.08 13.72 5.18
N SER A 472 -14.76 13.69 5.39
CA SER A 472 -14.16 13.76 6.72
C SER A 472 -12.74 14.34 6.71
N TYR A 473 -12.17 14.56 7.89
CA TYR A 473 -10.76 14.85 8.13
C TYR A 473 -10.17 13.69 8.93
N ALA A 474 -9.08 13.08 8.45
CA ALA A 474 -8.43 11.98 9.15
C ALA A 474 -7.48 12.52 10.22
N ALA A 475 -8.00 12.64 11.44
CA ALA A 475 -7.25 13.17 12.57
C ALA A 475 -6.13 12.20 12.99
N ASP A 476 -5.00 12.75 13.43
CA ASP A 476 -4.03 11.95 14.18
C ASP A 476 -4.69 11.46 15.48
N TRP A 477 -4.39 10.25 15.93
CA TRP A 477 -4.95 9.69 17.16
C TRP A 477 -4.77 10.61 18.38
N SER A 478 -3.68 11.39 18.45
CA SER A 478 -3.43 12.33 19.56
C SER A 478 -4.24 13.64 19.46
N GLU A 479 -5.05 13.82 18.43
CA GLU A 479 -6.05 14.90 18.35
C GLU A 479 -7.38 14.49 18.99
N TYR A 480 -7.62 13.19 19.20
CA TYR A 480 -8.90 12.69 19.67
C TYR A 480 -9.25 13.11 21.10
N SER A 481 -8.24 13.19 21.98
CA SER A 481 -8.41 13.62 23.38
C SER A 481 -8.58 15.13 23.55
N GLY A 482 -8.54 15.90 22.46
CA GLY A 482 -8.50 17.36 22.49
C GLY A 482 -7.09 17.92 22.64
N TYR A 483 -7.00 19.25 22.58
CA TYR A 483 -5.77 20.01 22.73
C TYR A 483 -5.59 20.48 24.18
N HIS A 484 -4.40 20.23 24.72
CA HIS A 484 -3.97 20.70 26.04
C HIS A 484 -2.87 21.77 25.84
N PRO A 485 -3.22 23.07 25.86
CA PRO A 485 -2.23 24.13 25.70
C PRO A 485 -1.20 24.10 26.84
N PRO A 486 0.09 24.34 26.56
CA PRO A 486 1.08 24.52 27.62
C PRO A 486 0.73 25.78 28.42
N GLY A 487 0.51 25.63 29.73
CA GLY A 487 0.15 26.73 30.61
C GLY A 487 -0.25 26.27 32.02
N PRO A 488 -0.38 27.19 32.99
CA PRO A 488 -0.72 26.84 34.38
C PRO A 488 -2.19 26.40 34.55
N ASP A 489 -3.04 26.66 33.56
CA ASP A 489 -4.50 26.58 33.68
C ASP A 489 -5.05 25.15 33.43
N ASN A 490 -4.22 24.19 33.04
CA ASN A 490 -4.60 22.80 32.74
C ASN A 490 -5.81 22.69 31.78
N ASP A 491 -5.91 23.64 30.83
CA ASP A 491 -7.02 23.71 29.89
C ASP A 491 -7.12 22.44 29.02
N VAL A 492 -8.36 22.06 28.72
CA VAL A 492 -8.70 21.02 27.75
C VAL A 492 -9.63 21.62 26.72
N LEU A 493 -9.13 21.76 25.49
CA LEU A 493 -9.83 22.39 24.38
C LEU A 493 -10.15 21.36 23.31
N PHE A 494 -11.43 21.06 23.11
CA PHE A 494 -11.89 20.14 22.06
C PHE A 494 -11.87 20.82 20.69
N ASN A 495 -10.67 20.97 20.14
CA ASN A 495 -10.41 21.77 18.94
C ASN A 495 -11.10 21.24 17.68
N LEU A 496 -11.31 19.92 17.57
CA LEU A 496 -11.95 19.29 16.42
C LEU A 496 -13.48 19.19 16.51
N ASP A 497 -14.08 19.35 17.68
CA ASP A 497 -15.55 19.28 17.85
C ASP A 497 -16.31 20.20 16.88
N PRO A 498 -15.90 21.46 16.64
CA PRO A 498 -16.58 22.31 15.68
C PRO A 498 -16.56 21.80 14.25
N LEU A 499 -15.56 20.99 13.86
CA LEU A 499 -15.46 20.35 12.56
C LEU A 499 -16.26 19.05 12.52
N TRP A 500 -16.14 18.19 13.54
CA TRP A 500 -16.91 16.95 13.63
C TRP A 500 -18.42 17.18 13.74
N ALA A 501 -18.84 18.30 14.30
CA ALA A 501 -20.24 18.71 14.35
C ALA A 501 -20.70 19.51 13.10
N ASP A 502 -19.82 19.78 12.14
CA ASP A 502 -20.20 20.50 10.92
C ASP A 502 -21.11 19.63 10.04
N ALA A 503 -22.17 20.21 9.49
CA ALA A 503 -23.14 19.50 8.67
C ALA A 503 -22.57 18.93 7.35
N ASN A 504 -21.37 19.35 6.94
CA ASN A 504 -20.68 18.82 5.76
C ASN A 504 -19.75 17.65 6.07
N VAL A 505 -19.53 17.30 7.34
CA VAL A 505 -18.69 16.17 7.77
C VAL A 505 -19.59 15.00 8.14
N ASP A 506 -19.43 13.87 7.45
CA ASP A 506 -20.35 12.72 7.57
C ASP A 506 -19.90 11.68 8.59
N PHE A 507 -18.60 11.64 8.92
CA PHE A 507 -18.04 10.67 9.85
C PHE A 507 -16.76 11.20 10.51
N ILE A 508 -16.37 10.60 11.63
CA ILE A 508 -15.09 10.86 12.29
C ILE A 508 -14.06 9.87 11.76
N ALA A 509 -12.95 10.37 11.22
CA ALA A 509 -11.82 9.56 10.78
C ALA A 509 -10.62 9.79 11.69
N ILE A 510 -9.94 8.70 12.07
CA ILE A 510 -8.77 8.72 12.96
C ILE A 510 -7.72 7.79 12.40
N ASP A 511 -6.51 8.30 12.19
CA ASP A 511 -5.31 7.49 11.98
C ASP A 511 -4.88 6.90 13.32
N ASN A 512 -5.42 5.71 13.61
CA ASN A 512 -5.42 5.11 14.94
C ASN A 512 -4.10 4.38 15.30
N TYR A 513 -3.15 5.13 15.87
CA TYR A 513 -1.90 4.61 16.43
C TYR A 513 -1.88 4.63 17.97
N MET A 514 -3.03 4.39 18.61
CA MET A 514 -3.10 4.29 20.07
C MET A 514 -2.18 3.17 20.60
N PRO A 515 -1.44 3.40 21.69
CA PRO A 515 -0.56 2.38 22.26
C PRO A 515 -1.35 1.15 22.72
N LEU A 516 -1.09 -0.01 22.11
CA LEU A 516 -1.68 -1.29 22.54
C LEU A 516 -0.96 -1.88 23.76
N SER A 517 0.25 -1.42 24.06
CA SER A 517 1.06 -1.95 25.15
C SER A 517 2.15 -0.96 25.54
N ASP A 518 2.50 -0.90 26.82
CA ASP A 518 3.76 -0.29 27.29
C ASP A 518 4.84 -1.36 27.48
N TRP A 519 4.79 -2.47 26.74
CA TRP A 519 5.77 -3.54 26.79
C TRP A 519 7.11 -3.10 26.21
N ARG A 520 8.21 -3.35 26.91
CA ARG A 520 9.59 -3.10 26.43
C ARG A 520 10.43 -4.36 26.47
N GLU A 521 11.70 -4.26 26.06
CA GLU A 521 12.65 -5.38 26.15
C GLU A 521 12.73 -5.97 27.58
N THR A 522 12.52 -5.14 28.60
CA THR A 522 12.48 -5.51 30.02
C THR A 522 11.10 -5.94 30.54
N GLY A 523 10.08 -5.99 29.69
CA GLY A 523 8.67 -6.25 30.05
C GLY A 523 7.85 -4.99 30.30
N ASP A 524 6.64 -5.16 30.84
CA ASP A 524 5.78 -4.08 31.34
C ASP A 524 5.73 -4.15 32.87
N PRO A 525 6.40 -3.23 33.59
CA PRO A 525 6.50 -3.29 35.04
C PRO A 525 5.17 -3.00 35.76
N GLY A 526 4.18 -2.42 35.07
CA GLY A 526 2.87 -2.11 35.66
C GLY A 526 1.82 -3.20 35.54
N LEU A 527 2.12 -4.31 34.86
CA LEU A 527 1.20 -5.46 34.71
C LEU A 527 1.93 -6.80 34.96
N PRO A 528 2.28 -7.10 36.23
CA PRO A 528 2.94 -8.34 36.59
C PRO A 528 2.04 -9.56 36.33
N GLY A 529 2.60 -10.62 35.73
CA GLY A 529 1.88 -11.85 35.41
C GLY A 529 1.89 -12.23 33.93
N HIS A 530 2.28 -11.30 33.06
CA HIS A 530 2.51 -11.54 31.64
C HIS A 530 4.02 -11.64 31.37
N TYR A 531 4.42 -12.56 30.49
CA TYR A 531 5.84 -12.87 30.23
C TYR A 531 6.26 -12.70 28.76
N SER A 532 5.34 -12.26 27.89
CA SER A 532 5.60 -12.06 26.46
C SER A 532 4.73 -10.95 25.88
N LEU A 533 5.30 -10.16 24.98
CA LEU A 533 4.56 -9.18 24.17
C LEU A 533 3.52 -9.84 23.25
N HIS A 534 3.59 -11.16 23.08
CA HIS A 534 2.64 -11.95 22.30
C HIS A 534 1.52 -12.56 23.15
N ASP A 535 1.47 -12.26 24.45
CA ASP A 535 0.38 -12.70 25.32
C ASP A 535 -0.94 -12.08 24.85
N ARG A 536 -1.87 -12.95 24.42
CA ARG A 536 -3.13 -12.53 23.83
C ARG A 536 -4.05 -11.88 24.86
N GLU A 537 -4.03 -12.33 26.11
CA GLU A 537 -4.88 -11.76 27.15
C GLU A 537 -4.40 -10.35 27.51
N TYR A 538 -3.09 -10.16 27.61
CA TYR A 538 -2.47 -8.84 27.80
C TYR A 538 -2.84 -7.87 26.67
N LEU A 539 -2.61 -8.26 25.41
CA LEU A 539 -2.90 -7.40 24.27
C LEU A 539 -4.40 -7.10 24.15
N GLN A 540 -5.27 -8.07 24.46
CA GLN A 540 -6.72 -7.86 24.43
C GLN A 540 -7.20 -6.92 25.54
N ALA A 541 -6.65 -7.03 26.76
CA ALA A 541 -7.01 -6.17 27.87
C ALA A 541 -6.67 -4.69 27.61
N ASN A 542 -5.60 -4.41 26.85
CA ASN A 542 -5.18 -3.05 26.50
C ASN A 542 -5.93 -2.44 25.30
N ILE A 543 -6.87 -3.15 24.65
CA ILE A 543 -7.71 -2.52 23.61
C ILE A 543 -8.67 -1.50 24.22
N GLN A 544 -9.16 -1.77 25.43
CA GLN A 544 -10.05 -0.89 26.22
C GLN A 544 -9.47 -0.69 27.62
N GLY A 545 -8.15 -0.53 27.68
CA GLY A 545 -7.38 -0.41 28.92
C GLY A 545 -5.98 0.13 28.61
N GLY A 546 -5.13 0.26 29.62
CA GLY A 546 -3.76 0.73 29.44
C GLY A 546 -3.65 2.22 29.17
N GLU A 547 -2.68 2.62 28.34
CA GLU A 547 -2.37 4.02 28.13
C GLU A 547 -3.44 4.75 27.30
N GLY A 548 -3.86 5.92 27.77
CA GLY A 548 -4.92 6.72 27.16
C GLY A 548 -6.32 6.31 27.63
N HIS A 549 -6.49 5.09 28.17
CA HIS A 549 -7.75 4.63 28.75
C HIS A 549 -7.73 4.61 30.28
N ASP A 550 -6.81 3.85 30.90
CA ASP A 550 -6.70 3.69 32.35
C ASP A 550 -5.74 4.70 32.97
N TRP A 551 -4.66 5.02 32.25
CA TRP A 551 -3.59 5.90 32.72
C TRP A 551 -2.91 6.65 31.56
N TYR A 552 -2.11 7.67 31.87
CA TYR A 552 -1.25 8.38 30.91
C TYR A 552 0.07 8.80 31.56
N TYR A 553 1.08 9.08 30.72
CA TYR A 553 2.32 9.73 31.16
C TYR A 553 2.20 11.25 31.08
N ALA A 554 2.60 11.96 32.13
CA ALA A 554 2.53 13.43 32.19
C ALA A 554 3.58 14.12 31.30
N SER A 555 4.67 13.42 30.96
CA SER A 555 5.73 13.92 30.09
C SER A 555 6.38 12.80 29.27
N ASP A 556 7.10 13.18 28.22
CA ASP A 556 7.93 12.23 27.45
C ASP A 556 9.06 11.65 28.30
N ALA A 557 9.56 12.39 29.30
CA ALA A 557 10.56 11.87 30.23
C ALA A 557 9.99 10.75 31.12
N ASP A 558 8.77 10.95 31.63
CA ASP A 558 8.03 9.94 32.41
C ASP A 558 7.75 8.70 31.58
N ARG A 559 7.32 8.91 30.33
CA ARG A 559 7.15 7.85 29.34
C ARG A 559 8.45 7.10 29.15
N LEU A 560 9.57 7.76 28.87
CA LEU A 560 10.86 7.09 28.68
C LEU A 560 11.32 6.31 29.91
N ALA A 561 11.02 6.77 31.12
CA ALA A 561 11.37 6.06 32.35
C ALA A 561 10.60 4.73 32.55
N GLN A 562 9.40 4.59 31.98
CA GLN A 562 8.52 3.41 32.16
C GLN A 562 8.16 3.08 33.62
N ALA A 563 8.29 4.04 34.53
CA ALA A 563 8.06 3.77 35.95
C ALA A 563 6.54 3.68 36.21
N PRO A 564 6.01 2.59 36.81
CA PRO A 564 4.58 2.48 37.12
C PRO A 564 4.04 3.66 37.94
N GLU A 565 4.87 4.22 38.83
CA GLU A 565 4.55 5.40 39.65
C GLU A 565 4.36 6.70 38.84
N HIS A 566 4.83 6.75 37.59
CA HIS A 566 4.62 7.89 36.69
C HIS A 566 3.35 7.75 35.84
N ARG A 567 2.62 6.63 35.95
CA ARG A 567 1.34 6.41 35.27
C ARG A 567 0.22 7.09 36.06
N SER A 568 -0.22 8.24 35.58
CA SER A 568 -1.31 9.00 36.20
C SER A 568 -2.66 8.41 35.78
N PRO A 569 -3.61 8.18 36.70
CA PRO A 569 -4.92 7.65 36.34
C PRO A 569 -5.69 8.65 35.47
N THR A 570 -6.43 8.15 34.47
CA THR A 570 -7.35 8.95 33.67
C THR A 570 -8.64 9.30 34.45
N GLY A 571 -8.99 8.51 35.47
CA GLY A 571 -10.18 8.69 36.30
C GLY A 571 -9.86 9.16 37.73
N GLY A 572 -10.16 10.44 38.04
CA GLY A 572 -10.10 11.02 39.39
C GLY A 572 -9.42 12.40 39.44
N ALA A 573 -9.98 13.34 40.21
CA ALA A 573 -9.55 14.74 40.49
C ALA A 573 -9.14 15.66 39.32
N ASN A 574 -8.94 15.12 38.11
CA ASN A 574 -8.61 15.86 36.91
C ASN A 574 -9.55 15.38 35.78
N PRO A 575 -10.76 15.97 35.64
CA PRO A 575 -11.79 15.53 34.71
C PRO A 575 -11.46 15.79 33.22
N GLY A 576 -10.22 16.20 32.92
CA GLY A 576 -9.79 16.69 31.61
C GLY A 576 -9.29 15.62 30.63
N TYR A 577 -8.99 14.40 31.07
CA TYR A 577 -8.74 13.29 30.14
C TYR A 577 -10.08 12.63 29.82
N GLY A 578 -10.73 13.09 28.76
CA GLY A 578 -11.94 12.44 28.25
C GLY A 578 -11.63 10.96 28.05
N GLN A 579 -12.37 10.07 28.74
CA GLN A 579 -12.28 8.64 28.48
C GLN A 579 -12.44 8.44 26.97
N PRO A 580 -11.49 7.80 26.27
CA PRO A 580 -11.75 7.39 24.90
C PRO A 580 -12.82 6.32 24.96
N ARG A 581 -14.08 6.73 24.75
CA ARG A 581 -15.18 5.81 24.51
C ARG A 581 -15.04 5.35 23.07
N ILE A 582 -14.25 4.31 22.85
CA ILE A 582 -14.21 3.55 21.60
C ILE A 582 -15.53 2.79 21.44
#